data_AF-W4UUI1-F1
#
_entry.id   AF-W4UUI1-F1
#
_cell.length_a   1.000
_cell.length_b   1.000
_cell.length_c   1.000
_cell.angle_alpha   90.00
_cell.angle_beta   90.00
_cell.angle_gamma   90.00
#
_symmetry.space_group_name_H-M   'P 1'
#
loop_
_entity.id
_entity.type
_entity.pdbx_description
1 polymer ?
#
loop_
_entity_poly.entity_id
_entity_poly.type
_entity_poly.pdbx_seq_one_letter_code
_entity_poly.pdbx_strand_id
1 'polypeptide(L)'
;MKKVIYLACLAMLFSCQKPGFRIHGNVSDVEDGTMLYLKLVGPPAVAIDSTVIKKGAYRFKGGDTPKPIWATLSFKDKFVPLADLYLENGDIRVSGKRYQSTAIGTRTNEESLVFNRDVNPLYGVIGGFILPCLNILAILST
;
A
#
# COMPACT_ATOMS: atom_id res chain seq x y z
N MET A 1 1.27 44.54 0.09
CA MET A 1 1.81 43.95 -1.16
C MET A 1 1.74 42.44 -1.03
N LYS A 2 0.73 41.86 -1.68
CA LYS A 2 0.35 40.45 -1.62
C LYS A 2 0.28 40.03 -3.09
N LYS A 3 0.73 38.82 -3.43
CA LYS A 3 0.82 38.22 -4.78
C LYS A 3 2.17 38.45 -5.48
N VAL A 4 3.18 37.61 -5.20
CA VAL A 4 4.05 36.94 -6.22
C VAL A 4 4.87 35.82 -5.53
N ILE A 5 4.25 34.72 -5.08
CA ILE A 5 4.98 33.46 -4.79
C ILE A 5 4.10 32.29 -5.25
N TYR A 6 3.83 32.24 -6.56
CA TYR A 6 3.12 31.14 -7.21
C TYR A 6 3.81 30.88 -8.55
N LEU A 7 4.98 30.23 -8.54
CA LEU A 7 5.54 29.48 -9.69
C LEU A 7 6.96 28.99 -9.34
N ALA A 8 7.10 27.86 -8.64
CA ALA A 8 8.43 27.23 -8.49
C ALA A 8 8.47 25.71 -8.26
N CYS A 9 7.35 25.00 -8.09
CA CYS A 9 7.41 23.56 -7.77
C CYS A 9 6.58 22.64 -8.69
N LEU A 10 6.04 23.13 -9.81
CA LEU A 10 5.28 22.30 -10.76
C LEU A 10 6.16 21.57 -11.78
N ALA A 11 7.40 21.28 -11.41
CA ALA A 11 8.34 20.45 -12.17
C ALA A 11 8.79 19.24 -11.33
N MET A 12 7.85 18.59 -10.63
CA MET A 12 8.12 17.24 -10.13
C MET A 12 7.96 16.25 -11.28
N LEU A 13 9.02 16.19 -12.09
CA LEU A 13 9.61 14.95 -12.56
C LEU A 13 8.61 13.93 -13.12
N PHE A 14 8.27 14.05 -14.40
CA PHE A 14 8.13 12.86 -15.23
C PHE A 14 9.51 12.18 -15.27
N SER A 15 9.86 11.49 -14.20
CA SER A 15 11.00 10.59 -14.18
C SER A 15 10.68 9.52 -15.22
N CYS A 16 11.46 9.47 -16.29
CA CYS A 16 11.50 8.31 -17.17
C CYS A 16 11.98 7.15 -16.29
N GLN A 17 11.02 6.47 -15.65
CA GLN A 17 11.34 5.40 -14.73
C GLN A 17 11.92 4.26 -15.56
N LYS A 18 13.16 3.91 -15.25
CA LYS A 18 13.79 2.72 -15.83
C LYS A 18 12.87 1.52 -15.59
N PRO A 19 12.73 0.62 -16.59
CA PRO A 19 11.94 -0.59 -16.44
C PRO A 19 12.24 -1.31 -15.12
N GLY A 20 11.17 -1.73 -14.46
CA GLY A 20 11.17 -2.45 -13.20
C GLY A 20 10.90 -1.63 -11.95
N PHE A 21 10.53 -2.35 -10.90
CA PHE A 21 10.17 -1.77 -9.61
C PHE A 21 11.34 -1.82 -8.62
N ARG A 22 11.37 -0.84 -7.72
CA ARG A 22 12.31 -0.75 -6.61
C ARG A 22 11.53 -0.39 -5.35
N ILE A 23 11.43 -1.32 -4.40
CA ILE A 23 10.73 -1.08 -3.13
C ILE A 23 11.77 -0.74 -2.08
N HIS A 24 11.55 0.38 -1.39
CA HIS A 24 12.39 0.87 -0.30
C HIS A 24 11.50 1.11 0.90
N GLY A 25 11.78 0.44 2.03
CA GLY A 25 10.98 0.65 3.21
C GLY A 25 11.75 0.74 4.50
N ASN A 26 11.10 1.35 5.49
CA ASN A 26 11.55 1.43 6.86
C ASN A 26 10.38 1.14 7.81
N VAL A 27 10.61 0.29 8.81
CA VAL A 27 9.64 -0.11 9.85
C VAL A 27 10.30 -0.06 11.22
N SER A 28 9.67 0.62 12.19
CA SER A 28 10.28 0.93 13.49
C SER A 28 10.01 -0.10 14.60
N ASP A 29 9.02 -0.97 14.42
CA ASP A 29 8.49 -1.89 15.45
C ASP A 29 8.71 -3.37 15.07
N VAL A 30 9.86 -3.67 14.46
CA VAL A 30 10.25 -5.02 14.03
C VAL A 30 11.69 -5.30 14.43
N GLU A 31 11.94 -6.50 14.93
CA GLU A 31 13.27 -6.96 15.34
C GLU A 31 14.25 -7.05 14.16
N ASP A 32 15.49 -6.65 14.39
CA ASP A 32 16.57 -6.78 13.42
C ASP A 32 16.79 -8.25 13.05
N GLY A 33 17.01 -8.53 11.77
CA GLY A 33 17.14 -9.91 11.30
C GLY A 33 15.80 -10.58 10.94
N THR A 34 14.66 -9.93 11.15
CA THR A 34 13.35 -10.46 10.74
C THR A 34 13.27 -10.64 9.22
N MET A 35 12.79 -11.80 8.77
CA MET A 35 12.54 -12.09 7.35
C MET A 35 11.23 -11.46 6.88
N LEU A 36 11.29 -10.75 5.75
CA LEU A 36 10.17 -10.11 5.08
C LEU A 36 10.01 -10.70 3.68
N TYR A 37 8.79 -11.04 3.29
CA TYR A 37 8.47 -11.66 2.02
C TYR A 37 7.65 -10.72 1.15
N LEU A 38 7.98 -10.63 -0.13
CA LEU A 38 7.15 -10.01 -1.15
C LEU A 38 6.27 -11.09 -1.78
N LYS A 39 4.95 -10.93 -1.68
CA LYS A 39 3.97 -11.93 -2.13
C LYS A 39 2.98 -11.33 -3.12
N LEU A 40 2.73 -12.02 -4.22
CA LEU A 40 1.62 -11.70 -5.12
C LEU A 40 0.31 -12.15 -4.48
N VAL A 41 -0.72 -11.30 -4.57
CA VAL A 41 -2.06 -11.60 -4.07
C VAL A 41 -2.82 -12.42 -5.12
N GLY A 42 -3.49 -13.48 -4.69
CA GLY A 42 -4.29 -14.35 -5.54
C GLY A 42 -4.46 -15.73 -4.91
N PRO A 43 -5.30 -16.61 -5.48
CA PRO A 43 -5.34 -18.02 -5.13
C PRO A 43 -4.42 -18.85 -6.07
N PRO A 44 -3.30 -19.43 -5.61
CA PRO A 44 -2.68 -19.27 -4.30
C PRO A 44 -1.82 -18.00 -4.21
N ALA A 45 -1.60 -17.51 -2.99
CA ALA A 45 -0.68 -16.40 -2.76
C ALA A 45 0.76 -16.93 -2.91
N VAL A 46 1.56 -16.27 -3.74
CA VAL A 46 2.91 -16.75 -4.10
C VAL A 46 3.95 -15.75 -3.61
N ALA A 47 4.90 -16.23 -2.80
CA ALA A 47 6.10 -15.45 -2.46
C ALA A 47 7.05 -15.44 -3.66
N ILE A 48 7.39 -14.24 -4.14
CA ILE A 48 8.25 -14.04 -5.31
C ILE A 48 9.65 -13.55 -4.94
N ASP A 49 9.82 -13.00 -3.74
CA ASP A 49 11.12 -12.56 -3.22
C ASP A 49 11.08 -12.49 -1.68
N SER A 50 12.25 -12.37 -1.06
CA SER A 50 12.40 -12.19 0.39
C SER A 50 13.67 -11.40 0.72
N THR A 51 13.63 -10.67 1.83
CA THR A 51 14.80 -9.96 2.36
C THR A 51 14.80 -9.97 3.87
N VAL A 52 15.98 -9.78 4.45
CA VAL A 52 16.15 -9.55 5.88
C VAL A 52 16.01 -8.06 6.17
N ILE A 53 15.24 -7.71 7.19
CA ILE A 53 15.17 -6.34 7.73
C ILE A 53 16.45 -6.06 8.51
N LYS A 54 17.12 -4.96 8.17
CA LYS A 54 18.35 -4.49 8.83
C LYS A 54 18.16 -3.08 9.37
N LYS A 55 18.19 -2.91 10.69
CA LYS A 55 17.94 -1.65 11.41
C LYS A 55 16.66 -0.97 10.94
N GLY A 56 15.59 -1.75 10.82
CA GLY A 56 14.28 -1.31 10.31
C GLY A 56 14.18 -1.17 8.78
N ALA A 57 15.30 -1.13 8.06
CA ALA A 57 15.32 -0.94 6.61
C ALA A 57 15.25 -2.25 5.82
N TYR A 58 14.59 -2.22 4.67
CA TYR A 58 14.51 -3.34 3.72
C TYR A 58 14.37 -2.84 2.28
N ARG A 59 14.70 -3.70 1.31
CA ARG A 59 14.65 -3.38 -0.12
C ARG A 59 14.24 -4.60 -0.94
N PHE A 60 13.49 -4.35 -2.01
CA PHE A 60 13.21 -5.32 -3.07
C PHE A 60 13.48 -4.67 -4.43
N LYS A 61 13.81 -5.49 -5.43
CA LYS A 61 13.95 -5.06 -6.83
C LYS A 61 13.36 -6.12 -7.74
N GLY A 62 12.68 -5.70 -8.80
CA GLY A 62 12.18 -6.60 -9.82
C GLY A 62 12.35 -6.05 -11.23
N GLY A 63 12.12 -6.93 -12.20
CA GLY A 63 12.17 -6.59 -13.62
C GLY A 63 10.97 -5.77 -14.09
N ASP A 64 10.96 -5.48 -15.39
CA ASP A 64 9.92 -4.68 -16.04
C ASP A 64 8.51 -5.15 -15.69
N THR A 65 7.68 -4.20 -15.24
CA THR A 65 6.33 -4.41 -14.75
C THR A 65 5.40 -3.41 -15.45
N PRO A 66 5.01 -3.68 -16.70
CA PRO A 66 4.26 -2.75 -17.54
C PRO A 66 2.80 -2.56 -17.11
N LYS A 67 2.29 -3.43 -16.24
CA LYS A 67 0.95 -3.34 -15.65
C LYS A 67 1.07 -3.48 -14.13
N PRO A 68 0.36 -2.67 -13.34
CA PRO A 68 0.34 -2.81 -11.89
C PRO A 68 -0.10 -4.21 -11.46
N ILE A 69 0.64 -4.82 -10.53
CA ILE A 69 0.32 -6.13 -9.95
C ILE A 69 0.14 -5.97 -8.44
N TRP A 70 -1.00 -6.39 -7.90
CA TRP A 70 -1.24 -6.31 -6.46
C TRP A 70 -0.35 -7.30 -5.69
N ALA A 71 0.37 -6.78 -4.71
CA ALA A 71 1.28 -7.52 -3.86
C ALA A 71 1.19 -7.08 -2.40
N THR A 72 1.72 -7.92 -1.52
CA THR A 72 1.84 -7.66 -0.08
C THR A 72 3.28 -7.85 0.38
N LEU A 73 3.67 -7.06 1.36
CA LEU A 73 4.84 -7.34 2.19
C LEU A 73 4.36 -8.09 3.43
N SER A 74 4.81 -9.32 3.65
CA SER A 74 4.34 -10.15 4.76
C SER A 74 5.48 -10.75 5.56
N PHE A 75 5.27 -10.89 6.87
CA PHE A 75 6.14 -11.71 7.71
C PHE A 75 5.79 -13.19 7.56
N LYS A 76 6.75 -14.07 7.86
CA LYS A 76 6.50 -15.51 7.93
C LYS A 76 5.38 -15.80 8.93
N ASP A 77 4.45 -16.66 8.55
CA ASP A 77 3.37 -17.16 9.42
C ASP A 77 2.49 -16.05 10.06
N LYS A 78 2.46 -14.85 9.46
CA LYS A 78 1.56 -13.76 9.85
C LYS A 78 0.50 -13.57 8.80
N PHE A 79 -0.75 -13.51 9.26
CA PHE A 79 -1.92 -13.30 8.41
C PHE A 79 -2.00 -11.85 7.91
N VAL A 80 -1.75 -10.89 8.80
CA VAL A 80 -1.84 -9.47 8.44
C VAL A 80 -0.52 -9.02 7.80
N PRO A 81 -0.54 -8.46 6.58
CA PRO A 81 0.66 -7.95 5.92
C PRO A 81 1.20 -6.70 6.63
N LEU A 82 2.49 -6.42 6.42
CA LEU A 82 3.10 -5.15 6.76
C LEU A 82 2.50 -4.01 5.93
N ALA A 83 2.39 -4.22 4.62
CA ALA A 83 1.86 -3.26 3.66
C ALA A 83 1.19 -3.96 2.48
N ASP A 84 0.12 -3.36 1.99
CA ASP A 84 -0.46 -3.59 0.66
C ASP A 84 0.13 -2.59 -0.34
N LEU A 85 0.48 -3.07 -1.52
CA LEU A 85 1.05 -2.22 -2.57
C LEU A 85 0.80 -2.79 -3.97
N TYR A 86 1.06 -1.97 -4.98
CA TYR A 86 1.09 -2.38 -6.38
C TYR A 86 2.52 -2.35 -6.89
N LEU A 87 2.95 -3.46 -7.47
CA LEU A 87 4.20 -3.54 -8.23
C LEU A 87 3.97 -2.86 -9.57
N GLU A 88 4.70 -1.79 -9.83
CA GLU A 88 4.73 -1.08 -11.09
C GLU A 88 6.13 -0.49 -11.29
N ASN A 89 6.49 -0.18 -12.54
CA ASN A 89 7.77 0.44 -12.83
C ASN A 89 7.94 1.72 -11.99
N GLY A 90 9.10 1.87 -11.34
CA GLY A 90 9.35 3.03 -10.49
C GLY A 90 9.91 2.73 -9.10
N ASP A 91 10.02 3.79 -8.31
CA ASP A 91 10.52 3.75 -6.94
C ASP A 91 9.33 3.81 -5.97
N ILE A 92 9.05 2.68 -5.32
CA ILE A 92 7.98 2.52 -4.35
C ILE A 92 8.57 2.68 -2.96
N ARG A 93 8.06 3.63 -2.18
CA ARG A 93 8.48 3.88 -0.80
C ARG A 93 7.41 3.39 0.15
N VAL A 94 7.81 2.58 1.13
CA VAL A 94 6.92 2.07 2.17
C VAL A 94 7.35 2.59 3.53
N SER A 95 6.44 3.27 4.23
CA SER A 95 6.72 3.84 5.55
C SER A 95 5.55 3.64 6.50
N GLY A 96 5.85 3.44 7.77
CA GLY A 96 4.87 3.37 8.83
C GLY A 96 5.24 2.36 9.91
N LYS A 97 4.24 1.98 10.69
CA LYS A 97 4.34 0.90 11.69
C LYS A 97 3.79 -0.40 11.12
N ARG A 98 4.03 -1.51 11.79
CA ARG A 98 3.37 -2.78 11.49
C ARG A 98 1.84 -2.56 11.47
N TYR A 99 1.20 -3.01 10.38
CA TYR A 99 -0.25 -2.87 10.11
C TYR A 99 -0.74 -1.45 9.78
N GLN A 100 0.14 -0.45 9.73
CA GLN A 100 -0.18 0.93 9.38
C GLN A 100 0.84 1.50 8.39
N SER A 101 1.43 0.63 7.57
CA SER A 101 2.38 1.07 6.55
C SER A 101 1.64 1.45 5.27
N THR A 102 2.12 2.49 4.62
CA THR A 102 1.58 2.99 3.35
C THR A 102 2.65 2.93 2.27
N ALA A 103 2.24 2.63 1.05
CA ALA A 103 3.09 2.65 -0.13
C ALA A 103 2.80 3.91 -0.97
N ILE A 104 3.85 4.61 -1.41
CA ILE A 104 3.79 5.82 -2.26
C ILE A 104 4.94 5.83 -3.26
N GLY A 105 4.99 6.83 -4.16
CA GLY A 105 6.10 7.05 -5.09
C GLY A 105 5.86 6.54 -6.51
N THR A 106 4.71 5.90 -6.73
CA THR A 106 4.20 5.51 -8.04
C THR A 106 2.71 5.76 -8.11
N ARG A 107 2.17 5.91 -9.32
CA ARG A 107 0.82 6.42 -9.55
C ARG A 107 -0.26 5.54 -8.91
N THR A 108 -0.23 4.23 -9.13
CA THR A 108 -1.28 3.33 -8.61
C THR A 108 -1.21 3.21 -7.10
N ASN A 109 -0.01 3.23 -6.50
CA ASN A 109 0.12 3.25 -5.05
C ASN A 109 -0.46 4.53 -4.42
N GLU A 110 -0.25 5.70 -5.03
CA GLU A 110 -0.82 6.97 -4.56
C GLU A 110 -2.34 7.01 -4.71
N GLU A 111 -2.86 6.57 -5.86
CA GLU A 111 -4.32 6.45 -6.09
C GLU A 111 -4.96 5.47 -5.08
N SER A 112 -4.31 4.35 -4.79
CA SER A 112 -4.78 3.37 -3.80
C SER A 112 -4.76 3.94 -2.37
N LEU A 113 -3.75 4.73 -2.02
CA LEU A 113 -3.69 5.42 -0.74
C LEU A 113 -4.87 6.39 -0.57
N VAL A 114 -5.13 7.21 -1.58
CA VAL A 114 -6.26 8.16 -1.57
C VAL A 114 -7.58 7.40 -1.47
N PHE A 115 -7.77 6.34 -2.25
CA PHE A 115 -8.96 5.51 -2.18
C PHE A 115 -9.18 4.93 -0.77
N ASN A 116 -8.15 4.29 -0.20
CA ASN A 116 -8.27 3.64 1.11
C ASN A 116 -8.46 4.63 2.27
N ARG A 117 -7.90 5.85 2.15
CA ARG A 117 -8.02 6.89 3.17
C ARG A 117 -9.34 7.64 3.10
N ASP A 118 -9.78 8.00 1.90
CA ASP A 118 -10.85 9.00 1.71
C ASP A 118 -12.16 8.38 1.19
N VAL A 119 -12.08 7.30 0.41
CA VAL A 119 -13.23 6.73 -0.31
C VAL A 119 -13.75 5.44 0.35
N ASN A 120 -12.86 4.48 0.63
CA ASN A 120 -13.21 3.20 1.24
C ASN A 120 -13.99 3.35 2.56
N PRO A 121 -13.64 4.29 3.47
CA PRO A 121 -14.41 4.49 4.69
C PRO A 121 -15.87 4.91 4.45
N LEU A 122 -16.15 5.60 3.34
CA LEU A 122 -17.52 5.97 2.99
C LEU A 122 -18.37 4.72 2.77
N TYR A 123 -17.85 3.71 2.08
CA TYR A 123 -18.53 2.43 1.88
C TYR A 123 -18.68 1.61 3.16
N GLY A 124 -17.70 1.68 4.08
CA GLY A 124 -17.82 1.08 5.41
C GLY A 124 -18.95 1.71 6.24
N VAL A 125 -19.13 3.02 6.14
CA VAL A 125 -20.23 3.76 6.79
C VAL A 125 -21.58 3.41 6.15
N ILE A 126 -21.67 3.35 4.82
CA ILE A 126 -22.92 3.01 4.13
C ILE A 126 -23.37 1.57 4.44
N GLY A 127 -22.45 0.61 4.55
CA GLY A 127 -22.75 -0.74 5.01
C GLY A 127 -23.29 -0.79 6.45
N GLY A 128 -22.78 0.08 7.33
CA GLY A 128 -23.26 0.26 8.70
C GLY A 128 -24.64 0.94 8.81
N PHE A 129 -25.09 1.67 7.79
CA PHE A 129 -26.44 2.25 7.74
C PHE A 129 -27.48 1.32 7.09
N ILE A 130 -27.07 0.39 6.21
CA ILE A 130 -28.00 -0.56 5.58
C ILE A 130 -28.33 -1.76 6.50
N LEU A 131 -27.36 -2.23 7.30
CA LEU A 131 -27.56 -3.33 8.25
C LEU A 131 -28.61 -3.08 9.36
N PRO A 132 -28.70 -1.90 10.01
CA PRO A 132 -29.74 -1.67 11.02
C PRO A 132 -31.14 -1.51 10.40
N CYS A 133 -31.27 -1.07 9.15
CA CYS A 133 -32.57 -0.95 8.49
C CYS A 133 -33.18 -2.30 8.11
N LEU A 134 -32.37 -3.30 7.73
CA LEU A 134 -32.90 -4.66 7.49
C LEU A 134 -33.38 -5.33 8.79
N ASN A 135 -32.71 -5.08 9.92
CA ASN A 135 -33.11 -5.66 11.20
C ASN A 135 -34.38 -5.04 11.78
N ILE A 136 -34.68 -3.77 11.49
CA ILE A 136 -35.92 -3.13 11.97
C ILE A 136 -37.15 -3.63 11.19
N LEU A 137 -37.03 -3.94 9.90
CA LEU A 137 -38.15 -4.51 9.13
C LEU A 137 -38.50 -5.94 9.58
N ALA A 138 -37.53 -6.73 10.04
CA ALA A 138 -37.75 -8.10 10.50
C ALA A 138 -38.42 -8.18 11.89
N ILE A 139 -38.30 -7.13 12.72
CA ILE A 139 -38.89 -7.07 14.07
C ILE A 139 -40.35 -6.58 14.03
N LEU A 140 -40.76 -5.89 12.97
CA LEU A 140 -42.13 -5.39 12.80
C LEU A 140 -43.06 -6.37 12.05
N SER A 141 -42.57 -7.55 11.65
CA SER A 141 -43.35 -8.60 10.98
C SER A 141 -43.56 -9.86 11.82
N THR A 142 -43.37 -9.78 13.15
CA THR A 142 -43.71 -10.85 14.12
C THR A 142 -44.66 -10.33 15.17
#